data_AF-A0A417R064-F1
#
_entry.id   AF-A0A417R064-F1
#
_cell.length_a   1.000
_cell.length_b   1.000
_cell.length_c   1.000
_cell.angle_alpha   90.00
_cell.angle_beta   90.00
_cell.angle_gamma   90.00
#
_symmetry.space_group_name_H-M   'P 1'
#
loop_
_entity.id
_entity.type
_entity.pdbx_description
1 polymer ?
#
loop_
_entity_poly.entity_id
_entity_poly.type
_entity_poly.pdbx_seq_one_letter_code
_entity_poly.pdbx_strand_id
1 'polypeptide(L)'
;MKITSSYGVELRKHNIPIRQTLDVYRSAVSYLTEIYEQVWEELESIQKAKKRFNEAEHLIHTTKKNQTRFDFDVLFPKMPCYLRRAAIQHALGSVSSSKT
;
A
#
# COMPACT_ATOMS: atom_id res chain seq x y z
N MET A 1 1.80 34.57 -0.59
CA MET A 1 2.45 33.38 -1.17
C MET A 1 3.00 33.77 -2.54
N LYS A 2 4.32 33.83 -2.72
CA LYS A 2 4.93 34.17 -4.02
C LYS A 2 4.80 32.94 -4.92
N ILE A 3 4.03 33.06 -6.00
CA ILE A 3 3.98 32.05 -7.06
C ILE A 3 5.25 32.24 -7.90
N THR A 4 6.31 31.50 -7.55
CA THR A 4 7.49 31.40 -8.39
C THR A 4 7.13 30.53 -9.59
N SER A 5 7.16 31.15 -10.78
CA SER A 5 6.89 30.53 -12.08
C SER A 5 7.35 29.07 -12.15
N SER A 6 6.39 28.15 -12.20
CA SER A 6 6.67 26.73 -12.41
C SER A 6 7.03 26.52 -13.87
N TYR A 7 8.17 25.85 -14.08
CA TYR A 7 8.66 25.34 -15.36
C TYR A 7 7.51 24.96 -16.31
N GLY A 8 7.36 25.71 -17.41
CA GLY A 8 6.28 25.56 -18.40
C GLY A 8 6.46 24.33 -19.28
N VAL A 9 6.57 23.15 -18.67
CA VAL A 9 6.54 21.88 -19.39
C VAL A 9 5.10 21.42 -19.46
N GLU A 10 4.55 21.50 -20.66
CA GLU A 10 3.33 20.80 -21.00
C GLU A 10 3.59 19.28 -20.88
N LEU A 11 2.80 18.60 -20.05
CA LEU A 11 2.78 17.14 -20.00
C LEU A 11 2.18 16.58 -21.31
N ARG A 12 2.94 16.64 -22.40
CA ARG A 12 2.56 16.05 -23.70
C ARG A 12 2.43 14.55 -23.51
N LYS A 13 1.25 13.95 -23.76
CA LYS A 13 0.91 12.52 -24.03
C LYS A 13 1.84 11.36 -23.57
N HIS A 14 2.71 11.54 -22.57
CA HIS A 14 3.64 10.55 -22.01
C HIS A 14 3.14 9.99 -20.66
N ASN A 15 1.89 10.28 -20.27
CA ASN A 15 1.30 9.81 -19.01
C ASN A 15 0.83 8.34 -19.03
N ILE A 16 1.04 7.59 -20.12
CA ILE A 16 0.61 6.19 -20.24
C ILE A 16 1.29 5.30 -19.16
N PRO A 17 2.63 5.36 -18.96
CA PRO A 17 3.29 4.54 -17.94
C PRO A 17 2.89 4.91 -16.51
N ILE A 18 2.59 6.19 -16.27
CA ILE A 18 2.14 6.68 -14.95
C ILE A 18 0.74 6.14 -14.63
N ARG A 19 -0.17 6.14 -15.62
CA ARG A 19 -1.52 5.57 -15.44
C ARG A 19 -1.46 4.08 -15.15
N GLN A 20 -0.66 3.33 -15.91
CA GLN A 20 -0.45 1.90 -15.66
C GLN A 20 0.10 1.63 -14.25
N THR A 21 1.08 2.42 -13.81
CA THR A 21 1.65 2.31 -12.46
C THR A 21 0.61 2.63 -11.38
N LEU A 22 -0.21 3.66 -11.59
CA LEU A 22 -1.30 4.02 -10.70
C LEU A 22 -2.37 2.93 -10.63
N ASP A 23 -2.70 2.29 -11.75
CA ASP A 23 -3.70 1.24 -11.80
C ASP A 23 -3.21 0.02 -11.01
N VAL A 24 -1.96 -0.40 -11.17
CA VAL A 24 -1.34 -1.47 -10.36
C VAL A 24 -1.34 -1.11 -8.87
N TYR A 25 -0.97 0.13 -8.52
CA TYR A 25 -0.99 0.59 -7.13
C TYR A 25 -2.41 0.57 -6.54
N ARG A 26 -3.41 1.04 -7.27
CA ARG A 26 -4.82 1.03 -6.85
C ARG A 26 -5.33 -0.39 -6.64
N SER A 27 -5.01 -1.31 -7.56
CA SER A 27 -5.34 -2.73 -7.41
C SER A 27 -4.70 -3.33 -6.15
N ALA A 28 -3.43 -3.01 -5.88
CA ALA A 28 -2.74 -3.46 -4.67
C ALA A 28 -3.39 -2.91 -3.40
N VAL A 29 -3.75 -1.62 -3.38
CA VAL A 29 -4.43 -1.00 -2.24
C VAL A 29 -5.80 -1.64 -2.01
N SER A 30 -6.59 -1.85 -3.05
CA SER A 30 -7.91 -2.50 -2.95
C SER A 30 -7.79 -3.89 -2.32
N TYR A 31 -6.89 -4.72 -2.87
CA TYR A 31 -6.62 -6.06 -2.37
C TYR A 31 -6.17 -6.07 -0.90
N LEU A 32 -5.28 -5.15 -0.51
CA LEU A 32 -4.82 -5.04 0.87
C LEU A 32 -5.93 -4.57 1.81
N THR A 33 -6.82 -3.70 1.34
CA THR A 33 -7.94 -3.20 2.14
C THR A 33 -8.88 -4.34 2.50
N GLU A 34 -9.22 -5.20 1.53
CA GLU A 34 -10.07 -6.38 1.74
C GLU A 34 -9.45 -7.36 2.75
N ILE A 35 -8.15 -7.63 2.64
CA ILE A 35 -7.44 -8.51 3.58
C ILE A 35 -7.40 -7.92 4.98
N TYR A 36 -7.04 -6.64 5.11
CA TYR A 36 -6.90 -6.01 6.42
C TYR A 36 -8.24 -5.77 7.09
N GLU A 37 -9.34 -5.69 6.35
CA GLU A 37 -10.68 -5.67 6.92
C GLU A 37 -11.05 -6.99 7.61
N GLN A 38 -10.66 -8.12 7.00
CA GLN A 38 -10.84 -9.47 7.57
C GLN A 38 -9.97 -9.71 8.81
N VAL A 39 -8.72 -9.23 8.78
CA VAL A 39 -7.72 -9.45 9.84
C VAL A 39 -7.66 -8.28 10.83
N TRP A 40 -8.59 -7.32 10.73
CA TRP A 40 -8.51 -6.08 11.50
C TRP A 40 -8.50 -6.30 13.01
N GLU A 41 -9.31 -7.23 13.51
CA GLU A 41 -9.42 -7.51 14.96
C GLU A 41 -8.07 -7.95 15.56
N GLU A 42 -7.32 -8.78 14.83
CA GLU A 42 -5.98 -9.21 15.21
C GLU A 42 -5.02 -8.00 15.25
N LEU A 43 -5.09 -7.12 14.24
CA LEU A 43 -4.21 -5.96 14.09
C LEU A 43 -4.53 -4.82 15.07
N GLU A 44 -5.80 -4.61 15.39
CA GLU A 44 -6.27 -3.57 16.29
C GLU A 44 -5.76 -3.78 17.71
N SER A 45 -5.71 -5.04 18.16
CA SER A 45 -5.18 -5.45 19.48
C SER A 45 -3.75 -4.94 19.74
N ILE A 46 -2.98 -4.68 18.68
CA ILE A 46 -1.62 -4.17 18.76
C ILE A 46 -1.65 -2.65 18.96
N GLN A 47 -1.40 -2.19 20.19
CA GLN A 47 -1.40 -0.76 20.53
C GLN A 47 -0.32 0.07 19.82
N LYS A 48 0.85 -0.52 19.54
CA LYS A 48 1.97 0.22 18.93
C LYS A 48 1.83 0.23 17.41
N ALA A 49 1.55 1.40 16.83
CA ALA A 49 1.38 1.60 15.38
C ALA A 49 2.53 1.01 14.53
N LYS A 50 3.79 1.22 14.96
CA LYS A 50 4.97 0.64 14.26
C LYS A 50 4.96 -0.90 14.26
N LYS A 51 4.54 -1.52 15.38
CA LYS A 51 4.43 -2.97 15.46
C LYS A 51 3.28 -3.48 14.59
N ARG A 52 2.12 -2.82 14.64
CA ARG A 52 0.96 -3.14 13.80
C ARG A 52 1.32 -3.12 12.31
N PHE A 53 2.05 -2.10 11.86
CA PHE A 53 2.53 -2.02 10.48
C PHE A 53 3.45 -3.18 10.12
N ASN A 54 4.40 -3.54 10.99
CA ASN A 54 5.30 -4.66 10.73
C ASN A 54 4.56 -5.99 10.64
N GLU A 55 3.60 -6.25 11.54
CA GLU A 55 2.76 -7.45 11.46
C GLU A 55 1.93 -7.47 10.18
N ALA A 56 1.34 -6.33 9.79
CA ALA A 56 0.61 -6.21 8.53
C ALA A 56 1.50 -6.47 7.30
N GLU A 57 2.77 -6.06 7.34
CA GLU A 57 3.78 -6.37 6.30
C GLU A 57 4.15 -7.86 6.31
N HIS A 58 4.25 -8.47 7.48
CA HIS A 58 4.52 -9.91 7.63
C HIS A 58 3.38 -10.80 7.11
N LEU A 59 2.12 -10.35 7.18
CA LEU A 59 1.00 -11.11 6.63
C LEU A 59 1.08 -11.28 5.10
N ILE A 60 1.67 -10.30 4.42
CA ILE A 60 1.61 -10.19 2.94
C ILE A 60 2.94 -10.45 2.24
N HIS A 61 4.08 -10.19 2.88
CA HIS A 61 5.39 -10.29 2.23
C HIS A 61 6.26 -11.42 2.76
N THR A 62 6.68 -12.31 1.84
CA THR A 62 7.51 -13.46 2.20
C THR A 62 8.94 -13.01 2.39
N THR A 63 9.54 -13.39 3.52
CA THR A 63 10.98 -13.22 3.73
C THR A 63 11.59 -14.56 4.13
N LYS A 64 12.91 -14.66 4.14
CA LYS A 64 13.62 -15.90 4.53
C LYS A 64 13.19 -16.45 5.90
N LYS A 65 12.70 -15.59 6.80
CA LYS A 65 12.29 -15.94 8.17
C LYS A 65 10.77 -15.89 8.40
N ASN A 66 9.98 -15.52 7.39
CA ASN A 66 8.55 -15.27 7.53
C ASN A 66 7.77 -15.91 6.38
N GLN A 67 6.82 -16.77 6.71
CA GLN A 67 5.89 -17.36 5.76
C GLN A 67 4.62 -16.51 5.72
N THR A 68 4.20 -16.08 4.54
CA THR A 68 3.01 -15.23 4.39
C THR A 68 1.73 -16.03 4.52
N ARG A 69 0.70 -15.37 5.05
CA ARG A 69 -0.68 -15.89 5.05
C ARG A 69 -1.38 -15.61 3.72
N PHE A 70 -0.96 -14.55 3.02
CA PHE A 70 -1.56 -14.10 1.76
C PHE A 70 -0.53 -13.97 0.64
N ASP A 71 -0.93 -14.38 -0.57
CA ASP A 71 -0.04 -14.48 -1.74
C ASP A 71 0.10 -13.14 -2.50
N PHE A 72 0.39 -12.06 -1.78
CA PHE A 72 0.53 -10.74 -2.38
C PHE A 72 1.68 -10.66 -3.39
N ASP A 73 2.81 -11.32 -3.09
CA ASP A 73 4.01 -11.32 -3.95
C ASP A 73 3.77 -12.07 -5.29
N VAL A 74 2.78 -12.98 -5.32
CA VAL A 74 2.36 -13.68 -6.55
C VAL A 74 1.50 -12.78 -7.42
N LEU A 75 0.56 -12.04 -6.81
CA LEU A 75 -0.37 -11.14 -7.51
C LEU A 75 0.31 -9.86 -8.01
N PHE A 76 1.27 -9.33 -7.24
CA PHE A 76 1.98 -8.09 -7.55
C PHE A 76 3.50 -8.35 -7.65
N PRO A 77 3.95 -9.10 -8.67
CA PRO A 77 5.35 -9.48 -8.80
C PRO A 77 6.22 -8.24 -9.01
N LYS A 78 7.37 -8.21 -8.34
CA LYS A 78 8.39 -7.13 -8.44
C LYS A 78 7.89 -5.74 -8.04
N MET A 79 6.83 -5.65 -7.24
CA MET A 79 6.39 -4.35 -6.75
C MET A 79 7.47 -3.71 -5.86
N PRO A 80 7.86 -2.43 -6.11
CA PRO A 80 8.89 -1.76 -5.33
C PRO A 80 8.52 -1.67 -3.84
N CYS A 81 9.52 -1.82 -2.96
CA CYS A 81 9.31 -1.86 -1.52
C CYS A 81 8.63 -0.59 -0.97
N TYR A 82 9.01 0.60 -1.47
CA TYR A 82 8.41 1.86 -1.05
C TYR A 82 6.93 1.95 -1.45
N LEU A 83 6.57 1.42 -2.61
CA LEU A 83 5.21 1.45 -3.13
C LEU A 83 4.31 0.45 -2.39
N ARG A 84 4.86 -0.73 -2.06
CA ARG A 84 4.20 -1.70 -1.17
C ARG A 84 3.93 -1.11 0.21
N ARG A 85 4.93 -0.50 0.84
CA ARG A 85 4.79 0.12 2.17
C ARG A 85 3.76 1.25 2.17
N ALA A 86 3.76 2.07 1.12
CA ALA A 86 2.73 3.09 0.93
C ALA A 86 1.33 2.47 0.80
N ALA A 87 1.19 1.39 0.04
CA ALA A 87 -0.09 0.69 -0.12
C ALA A 87 -0.60 0.10 1.21
N ILE A 88 0.28 -0.53 2.00
CA ILE A 88 -0.04 -1.04 3.34
C ILE A 88 -0.55 0.09 4.24
N GLN A 89 0.19 1.21 4.29
CA GLN A 89 -0.18 2.34 5.13
C GLN A 89 -1.53 2.93 4.72
N HIS A 90 -1.79 3.04 3.41
CA HIS A 90 -3.05 3.55 2.89
C HIS A 90 -4.23 2.61 3.21
N ALA A 91 -4.05 1.30 3.02
CA ALA A 91 -5.07 0.30 3.32
C ALA A 91 -5.39 0.26 4.84
N LEU A 92 -4.37 0.20 5.70
CA LEU A 92 -4.55 0.25 7.15
C LEU A 92 -5.26 1.53 7.60
N GLY A 93 -4.87 2.68 7.05
CA GLY A 93 -5.51 3.96 7.33
C GLY A 93 -6.99 3.95 6.94
N SER A 94 -7.31 3.41 5.77
CA SER A 94 -8.68 3.29 5.27
C SER A 94 -9.53 2.40 6.18
N VAL A 95 -9.06 1.19 6.50
CA VAL A 95 -9.78 0.26 7.39
C VAL A 95 -9.95 0.85 8.79
N SER A 96 -8.91 1.49 9.32
CA SER A 96 -8.98 2.14 10.63
C SER A 96 -10.03 3.26 10.66
N SER A 97 -10.11 4.06 9.60
CA SER A 97 -11.08 5.15 9.50
C SER A 97 -12.50 4.65 9.31
N SER A 98 -12.70 3.50 8.67
CA SER A 98 -14.03 2.92 8.45
C SER A 98 -14.60 2.25 9.71
N LYS A 99 -13.74 1.75 10.61
CA LYS A 99 -14.16 1.09 11.87
C LYS A 99 -14.09 1.98 13.11
N THR A 100 -13.58 3.20 12.99
CA THR A 100 -13.66 4.24 14.04
C THR A 100 -15.04 4.87 14.05
#